data_AF-A0A956HZR9-F1
#
_entry.id   AF-A0A956HZR9-F1
#
_cell.length_a   1.000
_cell.length_b   1.000
_cell.length_c   1.000
_cell.angle_alpha   90.00
_cell.angle_beta   90.00
_cell.angle_gamma   90.00
#
_symmetry.space_group_name_H-M   'P 1'
#
loop_
_entity.id
_entity.type
_entity.pdbx_description
1 polymer ?
#
loop_
_entity_poly.entity_id
_entity_poly.type
_entity_poly.pdbx_seq_one_letter_code
_entity_poly.pdbx_strand_id
1 'polypeptide(L)' 'TSTRDDRVHPGHARKMAARMIEQGHRVLFHENLEGGHRGAADNGQVAYMRMLGFAFLGKELGLQ' A
#
# COMPACT_ATOMS: atom_id res chain seq x y z
N THR A 1 1.82 1.86 2.73
CA THR A 1 2.44 2.67 3.81
C THR A 1 2.17 4.14 3.52
N SER A 2 2.64 5.08 4.35
CA SER A 2 2.60 6.51 4.07
C SER A 2 3.99 7.13 4.18
N THR A 3 4.27 8.12 3.34
CA THR A 3 5.48 8.94 3.43
C THR A 3 5.67 9.62 4.78
N ARG A 4 4.58 9.81 5.56
CA ARG A 4 4.58 10.46 6.88
C ARG A 4 4.38 9.49 8.05
N ASP A 5 4.53 8.18 7.85
CA ASP A 5 4.51 7.22 8.95
C ASP A 5 5.79 7.33 9.79
N ASP A 6 5.68 8.01 10.93
CA ASP A 6 6.72 8.21 11.93
C ASP A 6 6.81 7.08 12.95
N ARG A 7 5.82 6.17 12.99
CA ARG A 7 5.81 5.00 13.88
C ARG A 7 6.51 3.81 13.25
N VAL A 8 6.28 3.56 11.96
CA VAL A 8 6.94 2.51 11.17
C VAL A 8 7.40 3.11 9.85
N HIS A 9 8.68 3.46 9.79
CA HIS A 9 9.25 4.23 8.68
C HIS A 9 8.94 3.60 7.29
N PRO A 10 8.48 4.39 6.29
CA PRO A 10 8.07 3.87 4.97
C PRO A 10 9.18 3.14 4.21
N GLY A 11 10.44 3.44 4.56
CA GLY A 11 11.62 2.73 4.06
C GLY A 11 11.55 1.20 4.22
N HIS A 12 10.83 0.67 5.19
CA HIS A 12 10.61 -0.79 5.31
C HIS A 12 9.86 -1.34 4.09
N ALA A 13 8.73 -0.72 3.73
CA ALA A 13 7.92 -1.17 2.61
C ALA A 13 8.62 -0.92 1.27
N ARG A 14 9.32 0.22 1.13
CA ARG A 14 10.11 0.54 -0.08
C ARG A 14 11.23 -0.47 -0.33
N LYS A 15 12.01 -0.81 0.70
CA LYS A 15 13.11 -1.80 0.59
C LYS A 15 12.58 -3.18 0.24
N MET A 16 11.44 -3.59 0.83
CA MET A 16 10.81 -4.86 0.51
C MET A 16 10.33 -4.90 -0.95
N ALA A 17 9.65 -3.84 -1.41
CA ALA A 17 9.19 -3.74 -2.80
C ALA A 17 10.37 -3.82 -3.78
N ALA A 18 11.46 -3.08 -3.52
CA ALA A 18 12.67 -3.12 -4.34
C ALA A 18 13.27 -4.54 -4.41
N ARG A 19 13.43 -5.21 -3.26
CA ARG A 19 13.95 -6.58 -3.20
C ARG A 19 13.07 -7.57 -3.96
N MET A 20 11.75 -7.44 -3.88
CA MET A 20 10.83 -8.32 -4.62
C MET A 20 10.90 -8.07 -6.13
N ILE A 21 11.07 -6.82 -6.56
CA ILE A 21 11.30 -6.47 -7.97
C ILE A 21 12.62 -7.09 -8.47
N GLU A 22 13.70 -6.99 -7.69
CA GLU A 22 14.99 -7.61 -8.01
C GLU A 22 14.90 -9.13 -8.16
N GLN A 23 14.00 -9.78 -7.41
CA GLN A 23 13.72 -11.21 -7.50
C GLN A 23 12.81 -11.59 -8.68
N GLY A 24 12.37 -10.62 -9.49
CA GLY A 24 11.50 -10.85 -10.65
C GLY A 24 10.02 -11.06 -10.30
N HIS A 25 9.60 -10.74 -9.07
CA HIS A 25 8.20 -10.83 -8.69
C HIS A 25 7.39 -9.67 -9.29
N ARG A 26 6.12 -9.95 -9.59
CA ARG A 26 5.15 -8.90 -9.91
C ARG A 26 4.74 -8.19 -8.61
N VAL A 27 5.15 -6.93 -8.47
CA VAL A 27 4.91 -6.14 -7.27
C VAL A 27 3.91 -5.02 -7.57
N LEU A 28 2.93 -4.88 -6.69
CA LEU A 28 2.09 -3.69 -6.61
C LEU A 28 2.47 -2.93 -5.34
N PHE A 29 2.74 -1.64 -5.47
CA PHE A 29 3.13 -0.79 -4.37
C PHE A 29 2.33 0.51 -4.41
N HIS A 30 1.72 0.84 -3.27
CA HIS A 30 1.00 2.08 -3.09
C HIS A 30 1.46 2.76 -1.79
N GLU A 31 1.84 4.03 -1.93
CA GLU A 31 2.33 4.85 -0.85
C GLU A 31 1.56 6.18 -0.82
N ASN A 32 0.89 6.43 0.31
CA ASN A 32 0.18 7.67 0.51
C ASN A 32 1.15 8.82 0.82
N LEU A 33 0.85 9.99 0.27
CA LEU A 33 1.62 11.21 0.54
C LEU A 33 1.25 11.85 1.89
N GLU A 34 0.10 11.47 2.45
CA GLU A 34 -0.45 11.98 3.69
C GLU A 34 -0.88 10.84 4.62
N GLY A 35 -1.21 11.19 5.86
CA GLY A 35 -1.56 10.24 6.91
C GLY A 35 -0.31 9.67 7.59
N GLY A 36 -0.39 9.39 8.89
CA GLY A 36 0.71 8.79 9.65
C GLY A 36 0.65 7.26 9.59
N HIS A 37 0.86 6.62 10.73
CA HIS A 37 0.84 5.17 10.82
C HIS A 37 -0.44 4.47 10.32
N ARG A 38 -1.59 5.12 10.49
CA ARG A 38 -2.87 4.57 10.00
C ARG A 38 -3.00 4.63 8.47
N GLY A 39 -2.05 5.27 7.78
CA GLY A 39 -1.93 5.30 6.33
C GLY A 39 -2.82 6.35 5.63
N ALA A 40 -3.97 6.73 6.18
CA ALA A 40 -4.89 7.71 5.59
C ALA A 40 -5.03 8.96 6.47
N ALA A 41 -5.19 10.13 5.86
CA ALA A 41 -5.42 11.42 6.53
C ALA A 41 -6.90 11.76 6.73
N ASP A 42 -7.78 11.29 5.85
CA ASP A 42 -9.21 11.56 5.87
C ASP A 42 -10.05 10.34 5.47
N ASN A 43 -11.38 10.47 5.58
CA ASN A 43 -12.33 9.39 5.26
C ASN A 43 -12.34 9.03 3.77
N GLY A 44 -12.07 9.96 2.87
CA GLY A 44 -11.97 9.71 1.44
C GLY A 44 -10.78 8.81 1.13
N GLN A 45 -9.62 9.10 1.73
CA GLN A 45 -8.43 8.27 1.63
C GLN A 45 -8.65 6.89 2.27
N VAL A 46 -9.35 6.80 3.41
CA VAL A 46 -9.73 5.50 4.00
C VAL A 46 -10.58 4.69 3.03
N ALA A 47 -11.60 5.30 2.41
CA ALA A 47 -12.46 4.62 1.45
C ALA A 47 -11.69 4.16 0.21
N TYR A 48 -10.82 5.01 -0.33
CA TYR A 48 -9.95 4.68 -1.45
C TYR A 48 -9.02 3.51 -1.13
N MET A 49 -8.35 3.53 0.01
CA MET A 49 -7.44 2.46 0.43
C MET A 49 -8.17 1.12 0.62
N ARG A 50 -9.39 1.14 1.17
CA ARG A 50 -10.23 -0.06 1.28
C ARG A 50 -10.62 -0.58 -0.11
N MET A 51 -11.08 0.30 -0.99
CA MET A 51 -11.44 -0.05 -2.36
C MET A 51 -10.24 -0.67 -3.10
N LEU A 52 -9.05 -0.09 -2.98
CA LEU A 52 -7.83 -0.60 -3.60
C LEU A 52 -7.50 -2.03 -3.09
N GLY A 53 -7.65 -2.27 -1.79
CA GLY A 53 -7.47 -3.59 -1.19
C GLY A 53 -8.50 -4.62 -1.71
N PHE A 54 -9.78 -4.27 -1.75
CA PHE A 54 -10.82 -5.16 -2.28
C PHE A 54 -10.69 -5.40 -3.78
N ALA A 55 -10.31 -4.39 -4.57
CA ALA A 55 -10.07 -4.54 -6.00
C ALA A 55 -8.89 -5.48 -6.28
N PHE A 56 -7.82 -5.39 -5.49
CA PHE A 56 -6.71 -6.34 -5.55
C PHE A 56 -7.18 -7.77 -5.24
N LEU A 57 -7.91 -7.96 -4.14
CA LEU A 57 -8.42 -9.28 -3.76
C LEU A 57 -9.38 -9.85 -4.81
N GLY A 58 -10.30 -9.04 -5.34
CA GLY A 58 -11.24 -9.48 -6.36
C GLY A 58 -10.52 -9.97 -7.62
N LYS A 59 -9.50 -9.24 -8.06
CA LYS A 59 -8.67 -9.63 -9.20
C LYS A 59 -7.89 -10.92 -8.96
N GLU A 60 -7.20 -11.03 -7.84
CA GLU A 60 -6.29 -12.16 -7.58
C GLU A 60 -7.02 -13.43 -7.13
N LEU A 61 -8.23 -13.31 -6.56
CA LEU A 61 -9.09 -14.43 -6.17
C LEU A 61 -10.16 -14.78 -7.22
N GLY A 62 -10.27 -14.01 -8.31
CA GLY A 62 -11.27 -14.24 -9.36
C GLY A 62 -12.72 -13.96 -8.93
N LEU A 63 -12.92 -13.04 -7.98
CA LEU A 63 -14.25 -12.60 -7.58
C LEU A 63 -14.73 -11.56 -8.60
N GLN A 64 -15.76 -11.93 -9.37
CA GLN A 64 -16.43 -11.05 -10.34
C GLN A 64 -17.43 -10.12 -9.65
#